data_AF-A0A7S1WR38-F1
#
_entry.id   AF-A0A7S1WR38-F1
#
_cell.length_a   1.000
_cell.length_b   1.000
_cell.length_c   1.000
_cell.angle_alpha   90.00
_cell.angle_beta   90.00
_cell.angle_gamma   90.00
#
_symmetry.space_group_name_H-M   'P 1'
#
loop_
_entity.id
_entity.type
_entity.pdbx_description
1 polymer ?
#
loop_
_entity_poly.entity_id
_entity_poly.type
_entity_poly.pdbx_seq_one_letter_code
_entity_poly.pdbx_strand_id
1 'polypeptide(L)'
;AARGPGLRAPGRPGVPADAPERFSGTSWEEPRDANGLQLIGETRDGRASGRWEYIVRDDSRRSYAGYLQSPFDQDQCIELFGRVLAGTQWKQPSGPLGPIPRKTAWMVASGCRCPYRYGSIEVGAQEFPAWMKELMGTVMPHCGLRRDAWPDSCNLNLYEDGGMSVG
;
A
#
# COMPACT_ATOMS: atom_id res chain seq x y z
N ALA A 1 13.35 -10.57 -21.97
CA ALA A 1 14.05 -11.81 -21.60
C ALA A 1 13.10 -12.98 -21.82
N ALA A 2 13.54 -14.01 -22.55
CA ALA A 2 12.74 -15.22 -22.76
C ALA A 2 12.70 -16.05 -21.46
N ARG A 3 11.51 -16.49 -21.03
CA ARG A 3 11.36 -17.41 -19.90
C ARG A 3 12.07 -18.72 -20.24
N GLY A 4 13.06 -19.11 -19.43
CA GLY A 4 13.65 -20.45 -19.52
C GLY A 4 12.59 -21.53 -19.23
N PRO A 5 12.69 -22.73 -19.82
CA PRO A 5 11.76 -23.81 -19.55
C PRO A 5 11.91 -24.23 -18.09
N GLY A 6 10.83 -24.10 -17.31
CA GLY A 6 10.75 -24.59 -15.94
C GLY A 6 11.08 -26.08 -15.90
N LEU A 7 11.93 -26.47 -14.95
CA LEU A 7 12.22 -27.88 -14.72
C LEU A 7 11.09 -28.48 -13.91
N ARG A 8 10.22 -29.28 -14.56
CA ARG A 8 9.31 -30.19 -13.86
C ARG A 8 10.12 -31.23 -13.11
N ALA A 9 10.30 -31.03 -11.81
CA ALA A 9 10.75 -32.10 -10.94
C ALA A 9 9.67 -33.21 -10.94
N PRO A 10 10.04 -34.50 -11.04
CA PRO A 10 9.09 -35.59 -10.85
C PRO A 10 8.43 -35.43 -9.49
N GLY A 11 7.09 -35.52 -9.48
CA GLY A 11 6.26 -35.25 -8.30
C GLY A 11 6.74 -36.04 -7.10
N ARG A 12 7.16 -35.33 -6.04
CA ARG A 12 7.45 -35.96 -4.75
C ARG A 12 6.11 -36.39 -4.12
N PRO A 13 6.00 -37.59 -3.55
CA PRO A 13 4.78 -38.01 -2.84
C PRO A 13 4.43 -36.97 -1.77
N GLY A 14 3.20 -36.44 -1.82
CA GLY A 14 2.68 -35.46 -0.85
C GLY A 14 2.75 -33.99 -1.28
N VAL A 15 3.27 -33.65 -2.48
CA VAL A 15 3.13 -32.30 -3.04
C VAL A 15 1.82 -32.23 -3.84
N PRO A 16 0.92 -31.26 -3.57
CA PRO A 16 -0.30 -31.07 -4.35
C PRO A 16 0.01 -30.96 -5.84
N ALA A 17 -0.79 -31.60 -6.69
CA ALA A 17 -0.59 -31.64 -8.15
C ALA A 17 -0.55 -30.24 -8.79
N ASP A 18 -1.09 -29.23 -8.11
CA ASP A 18 -1.22 -27.85 -8.59
C ASP A 18 -0.17 -26.88 -7.99
N ALA A 19 0.87 -27.39 -7.33
CA ALA A 19 1.95 -26.52 -6.85
C ALA A 19 2.70 -25.90 -8.06
N PRO A 20 2.97 -24.57 -8.05
CA PRO A 20 3.69 -23.93 -9.14
C PRO A 20 5.09 -24.54 -9.33
N GLU A 21 5.59 -24.50 -10.56
CA GLU A 21 6.97 -24.94 -10.83
C GLU A 21 7.97 -23.96 -10.18
N ARG A 22 9.06 -24.50 -9.63
CA ARG A 22 10.15 -23.68 -9.07
C ARG A 22 10.99 -23.08 -10.19
N PHE A 23 11.45 -21.85 -10.01
CA PHE A 23 12.41 -21.22 -10.91
C PHE A 23 13.72 -22.01 -11.02
N SER A 24 14.36 -22.33 -9.89
CA SER A 24 15.61 -23.11 -9.86
C SER A 24 15.88 -23.72 -8.49
N GLY A 25 16.08 -25.04 -8.40
CA GLY A 25 16.48 -25.71 -7.15
C GLY A 25 15.55 -25.44 -5.97
N THR A 26 15.99 -24.60 -5.03
CA THR A 26 15.23 -24.16 -3.84
C THR A 26 14.48 -22.83 -4.03
N SER A 27 14.71 -22.13 -5.13
CA SER A 27 14.09 -20.84 -5.46
C SER A 27 12.79 -21.03 -6.21
N TRP A 28 11.71 -20.40 -5.72
CA TRP A 28 10.41 -20.39 -6.42
C TRP A 28 10.39 -19.35 -7.54
N GLU A 29 11.04 -18.21 -7.31
CA GLU A 29 11.12 -17.07 -8.22
C GLU A 29 12.57 -16.74 -8.61
N GLU A 30 12.74 -15.96 -9.68
CA GLU A 30 14.05 -15.39 -10.07
C GLU A 30 14.59 -14.46 -8.96
N PRO A 31 15.84 -14.62 -8.50
CA PRO A 31 16.42 -13.76 -7.47
C PRO A 31 16.38 -12.27 -7.85
N ARG A 32 16.07 -11.41 -6.88
CA ARG A 32 16.01 -9.95 -7.10
C ARG A 32 17.30 -9.35 -7.65
N ASP A 33 18.45 -9.84 -7.18
CA ASP A 33 19.75 -9.32 -7.63
C ASP A 33 20.02 -9.62 -9.11
N ALA A 34 19.39 -10.66 -9.67
CA ALA A 34 19.52 -10.99 -11.08
C ALA A 34 18.79 -9.99 -12.00
N ASN A 35 17.81 -9.26 -11.48
CA ASN A 35 17.03 -8.26 -12.23
C ASN A 35 17.11 -6.84 -11.63
N GLY A 36 18.07 -6.61 -10.72
CA GLY A 36 18.33 -5.29 -10.15
C GLY A 36 17.25 -4.75 -9.23
N LEU A 37 16.38 -5.61 -8.69
CA LEU A 37 15.32 -5.20 -7.77
C LEU A 37 15.85 -5.02 -6.35
N GLN A 38 15.51 -3.90 -5.73
CA GLN A 38 15.91 -3.56 -4.36
C GLN A 38 14.69 -3.44 -3.47
N LEU A 39 14.84 -3.82 -2.19
CA LEU A 39 13.86 -3.45 -1.18
C LEU A 39 13.98 -1.96 -0.87
N ILE A 40 12.88 -1.33 -0.44
CA ILE A 40 12.86 0.11 -0.12
C ILE A 40 13.96 0.47 0.91
N GLY A 41 14.17 -0.37 1.93
CA GLY A 41 15.21 -0.18 2.95
C GLY A 41 16.64 -0.35 2.43
N GLU A 42 16.84 -0.96 1.26
CA GLU A 42 18.14 -1.14 0.59
C GLU A 42 18.46 0.04 -0.35
N THR A 43 17.47 0.88 -0.69
CA THR A 43 17.67 2.06 -1.55
C THR A 43 18.50 3.12 -0.85
N ARG A 44 19.44 3.75 -1.57
CA ARG A 44 20.30 4.83 -1.01
C ARG A 44 19.61 6.19 -0.97
N ASP A 45 18.55 6.36 -1.77
CA ASP A 45 17.93 7.66 -2.03
C ASP A 45 16.75 7.97 -1.09
N GLY A 46 16.30 7.01 -0.29
CA GLY A 46 15.18 7.17 0.64
C GLY A 46 15.61 7.81 1.96
N ARG A 47 14.82 8.77 2.47
CA ARG A 47 15.02 9.36 3.82
C ARG A 47 14.94 8.35 4.96
N ALA A 48 14.45 7.14 4.68
CA ALA A 48 14.35 6.04 5.64
C ALA A 48 15.29 4.86 5.30
N SER A 49 16.29 5.07 4.44
CA SER A 49 17.32 4.05 4.17
C SER A 49 17.88 3.52 5.49
N GLY A 50 17.90 2.19 5.66
CA GLY A 50 18.35 1.55 6.89
C GLY A 50 17.41 1.62 8.11
N ARG A 51 16.22 2.24 8.01
CA ARG A 51 15.22 2.26 9.12
C ARG A 51 14.09 1.25 8.96
N TRP A 52 14.00 0.60 7.81
CA TRP A 52 13.02 -0.43 7.55
C TRP A 52 13.41 -1.74 8.24
N GLU A 53 12.51 -2.30 9.03
CA GLU A 53 12.65 -3.62 9.65
C GLU A 53 11.86 -4.65 8.83
N TYR A 54 12.54 -5.63 8.25
CA TYR A 54 11.91 -6.67 7.45
C TYR A 54 11.56 -7.89 8.30
N ILE A 55 10.31 -7.95 8.75
CA ILE A 55 9.76 -9.03 9.58
C ILE A 55 9.58 -10.31 8.76
N VAL A 56 9.22 -10.17 7.48
CA VAL A 56 9.18 -11.28 6.52
C VAL A 56 10.18 -10.99 5.41
N ARG A 57 11.09 -11.94 5.20
CA ARG A 57 12.08 -11.91 4.11
C ARG A 57 12.23 -13.31 3.51
N ASP A 58 11.41 -13.60 2.52
CA ASP A 58 11.50 -14.83 1.73
C ASP A 58 11.96 -14.50 0.30
N ASP A 59 13.27 -14.46 0.12
CA ASP A 59 13.89 -14.18 -1.19
C ASP A 59 13.58 -15.26 -2.23
N SER A 60 13.30 -16.50 -1.79
CA SER A 60 12.93 -17.60 -2.70
C SER A 60 11.57 -17.37 -3.36
N ARG A 61 10.62 -16.77 -2.64
CA ARG A 61 9.26 -16.46 -3.14
C ARG A 61 9.06 -14.99 -3.50
N ARG A 62 10.10 -14.16 -3.36
CA ARG A 62 10.01 -12.69 -3.44
C ARG A 62 8.89 -12.11 -2.57
N SER A 63 8.72 -12.67 -1.38
CA SER A 63 7.69 -12.26 -0.42
C SER A 63 8.33 -11.54 0.75
N TYR A 64 7.90 -10.29 0.99
CA TYR A 64 8.49 -9.41 1.97
C TYR A 64 7.41 -8.66 2.75
N ALA A 65 7.65 -8.45 4.03
CA ALA A 65 6.89 -7.52 4.87
C ALA A 65 7.87 -6.64 5.63
N GLY A 66 7.73 -5.33 5.46
CA GLY A 66 8.57 -4.33 6.11
C GLY A 66 7.75 -3.45 7.04
N TYR A 67 8.31 -3.16 8.20
CA TYR A 67 7.82 -2.16 9.13
C TYR A 67 8.73 -0.93 9.08
N LEU A 68 8.13 0.25 9.05
CA LEU A 68 8.83 1.50 9.24
C LEU A 68 8.18 2.24 10.39
N GLN A 69 8.97 2.53 11.42
CA GLN A 69 8.50 3.33 12.54
C GLN A 69 8.09 4.73 12.05
N SER A 70 6.98 5.22 12.60
CA SER A 70 6.46 6.55 12.29
C SER A 70 7.57 7.61 12.42
N PRO A 71 7.75 8.49 11.42
CA PRO A 71 8.66 9.62 11.54
C PRO A 71 8.07 10.76 12.39
N PHE A 72 6.81 10.64 12.81
CA PHE A 72 6.08 11.66 13.56
C PHE A 72 6.10 11.36 15.06
N ASP A 73 6.27 12.42 15.86
CA ASP A 73 5.99 12.37 17.29
C ASP A 73 4.48 12.41 17.58
N GLN A 74 4.12 12.34 18.87
CA GLN A 74 2.74 12.29 19.31
C GLN A 74 1.97 13.59 19.00
N ASP A 75 2.60 14.75 19.18
CA ASP A 75 1.96 16.04 18.96
C ASP A 75 1.69 16.27 17.47
N GLN A 76 2.64 15.91 16.61
CA GLN A 76 2.48 15.88 15.16
C GLN A 76 1.36 14.95 14.74
N CYS A 77 1.25 13.75 15.33
CA CYS A 77 0.15 12.82 15.06
C CYS A 77 -1.21 13.44 15.40
N ILE A 78 -1.33 14.09 16.57
CA ILE A 78 -2.56 14.75 17.02
C ILE A 78 -2.94 15.89 16.06
N GLU A 79 -1.98 16.73 15.69
CA GLU A 79 -2.20 17.85 14.79
C GLU A 79 -2.63 17.36 13.39
N LEU A 80 -1.90 16.40 12.82
CA LEU A 80 -2.20 15.83 11.51
C LEU A 80 -3.59 15.18 11.50
N PHE A 81 -3.92 14.43 12.55
CA PHE A 81 -5.25 13.84 12.70
C PHE A 81 -6.34 14.92 12.73
N GLY A 82 -6.17 15.97 13.53
CA GLY A 82 -7.10 17.10 13.59
C GLY A 82 -7.30 17.79 12.23
N ARG A 83 -6.21 18.02 11.49
CA ARG A 83 -6.24 18.58 10.14
C ARG A 83 -6.99 17.69 9.15
N VAL A 84 -6.71 16.38 9.14
CA VAL A 84 -7.39 15.41 8.27
C VAL A 84 -8.87 15.32 8.62
N LEU A 85 -9.20 15.25 9.91
CA LEU A 85 -10.56 15.13 10.39
C LEU A 85 -11.41 16.36 10.00
N ALA A 86 -10.91 17.57 10.27
CA ALA A 86 -11.63 18.81 9.98
C ALA A 86 -11.60 19.20 8.50
N GLY A 87 -10.51 18.87 7.80
CA GLY A 87 -10.26 19.28 6.41
C GLY A 87 -10.82 18.35 5.34
N THR A 88 -11.49 17.27 5.72
CA THR A 88 -12.04 16.27 4.80
C THR A 88 -13.56 16.34 4.75
N GLN A 89 -14.15 16.31 3.55
CA GLN A 89 -15.61 16.22 3.41
C GLN A 89 -16.06 14.77 3.54
N TRP A 90 -16.19 14.29 4.77
CA TRP A 90 -16.59 12.93 5.07
C TRP A 90 -18.00 12.62 4.56
N LYS A 91 -18.17 11.44 3.94
CA LYS A 91 -19.46 10.89 3.50
C LYS A 91 -19.68 9.53 4.15
N GLN A 92 -20.93 9.17 4.40
CA GLN A 92 -21.31 7.82 4.82
C GLN A 92 -22.34 7.28 3.82
N PRO A 93 -21.88 6.73 2.68
CA PRO A 93 -22.77 6.17 1.67
C PRO A 93 -23.61 5.02 2.23
N SER A 94 -24.80 4.85 1.66
CA SER A 94 -25.68 3.72 1.96
C SER A 94 -25.70 2.73 0.81
N GLY A 95 -25.56 1.45 1.14
CA GLY A 95 -25.80 0.33 0.23
C GLY A 95 -27.18 -0.30 0.47
N PRO A 96 -27.44 -1.48 -0.14
CA PRO A 96 -28.70 -2.21 0.03
C PRO A 96 -29.03 -2.58 1.50
N LEU A 97 -28.00 -2.72 2.34
CA LEU A 97 -28.13 -3.07 3.77
C LEU A 97 -28.10 -1.84 4.69
N GLY A 98 -28.23 -0.64 4.15
CA GLY A 98 -28.15 0.62 4.90
C GLY A 98 -26.78 1.30 4.83
N PRO A 99 -26.51 2.27 5.72
CA PRO A 99 -25.25 3.01 5.74
C PRO A 99 -24.07 2.07 6.01
N ILE A 100 -22.96 2.26 5.30
CA ILE A 100 -21.73 1.51 5.60
C ILE A 100 -21.22 1.88 7.01
N PRO A 101 -20.58 0.95 7.73
CA PRO A 101 -20.16 1.17 9.12
C PRO A 101 -18.85 1.97 9.20
N ARG A 102 -18.74 3.05 8.42
CA ARG A 102 -17.63 4.01 8.43
C ARG A 102 -17.96 5.27 7.65
N LYS A 103 -17.24 6.36 7.91
CA LYS A 103 -17.18 7.51 7.01
C LYS A 103 -16.04 7.33 6.03
N THR A 104 -16.18 7.86 4.82
CA THR A 104 -15.18 7.76 3.76
C THR A 104 -15.07 9.05 2.95
N ALA A 105 -13.91 9.23 2.33
CA ALA A 105 -13.68 10.23 1.31
C ALA A 105 -12.77 9.64 0.23
N TRP A 106 -12.96 10.09 -1.02
CA TRP A 106 -12.09 9.78 -2.13
C TRP A 106 -11.39 11.05 -2.56
N MET A 107 -10.07 11.10 -2.37
CA MET A 107 -9.26 12.24 -2.77
C MET A 107 -8.46 11.93 -4.03
N VAL A 108 -8.28 12.93 -4.89
CA VAL A 108 -7.57 12.81 -6.17
C VAL A 108 -6.67 14.01 -6.45
N ALA A 109 -5.69 13.84 -7.31
CA ALA A 109 -4.87 14.91 -7.84
C ALA A 109 -5.72 15.93 -8.61
N SER A 110 -5.23 17.18 -8.66
CA SER A 110 -5.97 18.28 -9.28
C SER A 110 -6.30 17.99 -10.75
N GLY A 111 -7.52 18.33 -11.16
CA GLY A 111 -8.04 18.05 -12.50
C GLY A 111 -8.71 16.68 -12.67
N CYS A 112 -8.44 15.71 -11.79
CA CYS A 112 -9.16 14.44 -11.81
C CYS A 112 -10.56 14.58 -11.19
N ARG A 113 -11.55 13.92 -11.79
CA ARG A 113 -12.94 13.88 -11.28
C ARG A 113 -13.51 12.47 -11.23
N CYS A 114 -12.66 11.45 -11.44
CA CYS A 114 -13.07 10.07 -11.48
C CYS A 114 -13.58 9.62 -10.09
N PRO A 115 -14.79 9.07 -9.99
CA PRO A 115 -15.29 8.56 -8.72
C PRO A 115 -14.56 7.26 -8.35
N TYR A 116 -14.50 6.97 -7.05
CA TYR A 116 -14.11 5.66 -6.55
C TYR A 116 -15.34 4.76 -6.47
N ARG A 117 -15.22 3.55 -7.02
CA ARG A 117 -16.28 2.54 -6.98
C ARG A 117 -15.75 1.28 -6.30
N TYR A 118 -16.48 0.82 -5.30
CA TYR A 118 -16.21 -0.46 -4.65
C TYR A 118 -17.53 -1.15 -4.31
N GLY A 119 -17.79 -2.30 -4.95
CA GLY A 119 -19.09 -2.95 -4.91
C GLY A 119 -20.18 -2.03 -5.46
N SER A 120 -21.25 -1.83 -4.68
CA SER A 120 -22.36 -0.93 -4.98
C SER A 120 -22.17 0.52 -4.50
N ILE A 121 -21.03 0.82 -3.86
CA ILE A 121 -20.75 2.13 -3.30
C ILE A 121 -19.94 2.96 -4.29
N GLU A 122 -20.41 4.18 -4.54
CA GLU A 122 -19.70 5.21 -5.30
C GLU A 122 -19.40 6.42 -4.39
N VAL A 123 -18.15 6.88 -4.42
CA VAL A 123 -17.70 8.07 -3.68
C VAL A 123 -17.14 9.08 -4.67
N GLY A 124 -17.73 10.27 -4.70
CA GLY A 124 -17.30 11.38 -5.55
C GLY A 124 -15.90 11.89 -5.18
N ALA A 125 -15.16 12.32 -6.21
CA ALA A 125 -13.82 12.86 -6.07
C ALA A 125 -13.77 14.19 -5.30
N GLN A 126 -12.74 14.32 -4.47
CA GLN A 126 -12.34 15.56 -3.78
C GLN A 126 -10.90 15.85 -4.19
N GLU A 127 -10.58 17.05 -4.68
CA GLU A 127 -9.18 17.34 -5.01
C GLU A 127 -8.31 17.37 -3.74
N PHE A 128 -7.04 16.96 -3.87
CA PHE A 128 -6.10 16.97 -2.76
C PHE A 128 -5.96 18.39 -2.15
N PRO A 129 -6.29 18.56 -0.87
CA PRO A 129 -6.05 19.80 -0.16
C PRO A 129 -4.55 20.01 0.07
N ALA A 130 -4.16 21.23 0.46
CA ALA A 130 -2.75 21.56 0.74
C ALA A 130 -2.13 20.63 1.78
N TRP A 131 -2.85 20.35 2.87
CA TRP A 131 -2.37 19.47 3.94
C TRP A 131 -2.05 18.04 3.44
N MET A 132 -2.75 17.53 2.42
CA MET A 132 -2.47 16.20 1.87
C MET A 132 -1.17 16.20 1.08
N LYS A 133 -0.91 17.26 0.33
CA LYS A 133 0.36 17.44 -0.40
C LYS A 133 1.54 17.63 0.54
N GLU A 134 1.34 18.35 1.65
CA GLU A 134 2.32 18.49 2.74
C GLU A 134 2.61 17.15 3.42
N LEU A 135 1.56 16.41 3.78
CA LEU A 135 1.68 15.08 4.39
C LEU A 135 2.45 14.11 3.48
N MET A 136 2.11 14.06 2.19
CA MET A 136 2.85 13.26 1.21
C MET A 136 4.31 13.72 1.08
N GLY A 137 4.56 15.03 1.14
CA GLY A 137 5.92 15.59 1.14
C GLY A 137 6.80 15.14 2.29
N THR A 138 6.19 14.84 3.43
CA THR A 138 6.89 14.28 4.58
C THR A 138 7.02 12.75 4.47
N VAL A 139 5.95 12.05 4.14
CA VAL A 139 5.89 10.57 4.22
C VAL A 139 6.50 9.88 3.01
N MET A 140 6.18 10.30 1.79
CA MET A 140 6.56 9.57 0.57
C MET A 140 8.08 9.39 0.39
N PRO A 141 8.95 10.36 0.77
CA PRO A 141 10.40 10.15 0.74
C PRO A 141 10.90 9.04 1.67
N HIS A 142 10.18 8.75 2.76
CA HIS A 142 10.48 7.62 3.63
C HIS A 142 10.09 6.27 2.99
N CYS A 143 9.16 6.29 2.02
CA CYS A 143 8.79 5.15 1.20
C CYS A 143 9.66 5.01 -0.07
N GLY A 144 10.71 5.81 -0.22
CA GLY A 144 11.57 5.80 -1.40
C GLY A 144 10.93 6.42 -2.65
N LEU A 145 9.80 7.13 -2.50
CA LEU A 145 9.07 7.71 -3.62
C LEU A 145 9.50 9.15 -3.88
N ARG A 146 9.93 9.39 -5.11
CA ARG A 146 10.15 10.73 -5.67
C ARG A 146 8.81 11.39 -6.01
N ARG A 147 8.82 12.71 -6.16
CA ARG A 147 7.60 13.52 -6.32
C ARG A 147 6.74 13.13 -7.53
N ASP A 148 7.37 12.73 -8.61
CA ASP A 148 6.76 12.23 -9.84
C ASP A 148 6.12 10.84 -9.70
N ALA A 149 6.47 10.11 -8.63
CA ALA A 149 5.92 8.80 -8.28
C ALA A 149 4.98 8.85 -7.06
N TRP A 150 4.62 10.04 -6.56
CA TRP A 150 3.64 10.16 -5.48
C TRP A 150 2.26 9.70 -5.97
N PRO A 151 1.44 9.11 -5.08
CA PRO A 151 0.10 8.68 -5.45
C PRO A 151 -0.74 9.89 -5.89
N ASP A 152 -1.55 9.66 -6.91
CA ASP A 152 -2.48 10.65 -7.47
C ASP A 152 -3.89 10.54 -6.88
N SER A 153 -4.10 9.59 -5.96
CA SER A 153 -5.39 9.37 -5.34
C SER A 153 -5.27 8.66 -3.98
N CYS A 154 -6.30 8.81 -3.14
CA CYS A 154 -6.32 8.26 -1.79
C CYS A 154 -7.76 7.95 -1.35
N ASN A 155 -8.00 6.71 -0.91
CA ASN A 155 -9.22 6.33 -0.21
C ASN A 155 -9.03 6.53 1.31
N LEU A 156 -9.79 7.45 1.89
CA LEU A 156 -9.79 7.70 3.32
C LEU A 156 -10.99 6.99 3.96
N ASN A 157 -10.74 6.41 5.14
CA ASN A 157 -11.78 5.82 5.99
C ASN A 157 -11.63 6.39 7.39
N LEU A 158 -12.74 6.81 7.99
CA LEU A 158 -12.82 7.31 9.36
C LEU A 158 -13.71 6.36 10.17
N TYR A 159 -13.12 5.84 11.24
CA TYR A 159 -13.75 4.99 12.25
C TYR A 159 -13.81 5.81 13.53
N GLU A 160 -15.02 6.20 13.94
CA GLU A 160 -15.21 7.09 15.11
C GLU A 160 -15.20 6.31 16.43
N ASP A 161 -15.50 5.01 16.37
CA ASP A 161 -15.51 4.11 17.50
C ASP A 161 -15.18 2.67 17.07
N GLY A 162 -15.07 1.77 18.05
CA GLY A 162 -14.76 0.34 17.82
C GLY A 162 -15.90 -0.48 17.22
N GLY A 163 -17.09 0.10 17.01
CA GLY A 163 -18.21 -0.53 16.30
C GLY A 163 -18.12 -0.34 14.77
N MET A 164 -17.29 0.59 14.30
CA MET A 164 -17.04 0.83 12.88
C MET A 164 -15.98 -0.12 12.32
N SER A 165 -16.11 -0.52 11.05
CA SER A 165 -15.24 -1.53 10.45
C SER A 165 -15.18 -1.49 8.91
N VAL A 166 -14.24 -2.24 8.37
CA VAL A 166 -14.15 -2.58 6.95
C VAL A 166 -14.16 -4.11 6.81
N GLY A 167 -15.02 -4.61 5.93
CA GLY A 167 -15.26 -6.03 5.67
C GLY A 167 -16.11 -6.20 4.42
#